data_AF-A0A371QME1-F1
#
_entry.id   AF-A0A371QME1-F1
#
_cell.length_a   1.000
_cell.length_b   1.000
_cell.length_c   1.000
_cell.angle_alpha   90.00
_cell.angle_beta   90.00
_cell.angle_gamma   90.00
#
_symmetry.space_group_name_H-M   'P 1'
#
loop_
_entity.id
_entity.type
_entity.pdbx_description
1 polymer ?
#
loop_
_entity_poly.entity_id
_entity_poly.type
_entity_poly.pdbx_seq_one_letter_code
_entity_poly.pdbx_strand_id
1 'polypeptide(L)'
;MKSYPFSYSWQINSAGTPPQLWPYISDSNRFFKDMGQHPVQEAVISHDLPRHFAQLEYNNLRRADIWKEEPYQWQAPHFLKIKREYQRGPYENLHIKIELNPLRSSREKGTAITIHFEGVARGFMGSVRTKRHFSAHFRRKLKKIIQKYDDSIVGHRFPEGNRPFWKTRNPGKWSTLLDHLTAASKEPELSRRIIEHLRFGDEQDLKVINPIQLAKMWAFPLHRVLETGYQAVLLNIMNMEWRQICPTCRRTLKISRKLDEISSSHYCRHCGDTVHFDLNNSTQLVFKCHPLIRKLSEDTYCVSGPHDRDHVLLQQYIQPGTKHFVQLNLPKGDFRVRTDTLDRDMHVKADINGLDNVTMTLEKGEGEDDYTPLNPRSDMIIKNRTDNPLLVSVEDTNWAAYGVSAAEVTSQQLFRDCFPKEQLRPSLKMKCTELSVLFTDLIDSASIYTKGGDEEAISRVMDHFEVLRQIIREERGAVVKTIGDAIMAVFRKPDGAVRAYRKAQKYFSSAENAENQIKLKGGLHCGNCYAVTLNNRIDYFGNTVNFAARLVEKADSDELVISDTTLAHKDLQRFLMQDDIYCDISGSESKIKGFGDKLHPIRRLNLQKPAMKLVI
;
A
#
# COMPACT_ATOMS: atom_id res chain seq x y z
N MET A 1 -2.81 -7.44 -52.01
CA MET A 1 -1.59 -7.79 -51.26
C MET A 1 -1.82 -9.13 -50.57
N LYS A 2 -0.88 -10.09 -50.61
CA LYS A 2 -1.03 -11.36 -49.87
C LYS A 2 -0.93 -11.10 -48.37
N SER A 3 -1.96 -11.45 -47.60
CA SER A 3 -1.94 -11.44 -46.13
C SER A 3 -1.25 -12.70 -45.60
N TYR A 4 -0.45 -12.57 -44.55
CA TYR A 4 0.26 -13.69 -43.92
C TYR A 4 -0.21 -13.87 -42.46
N PRO A 5 -1.43 -14.42 -42.24
CA PRO A 5 -1.92 -14.68 -40.89
C PRO A 5 -1.08 -15.73 -40.18
N PHE A 6 -0.95 -15.61 -38.86
CA PHE A 6 -0.30 -16.59 -38.02
C PHE A 6 -1.06 -16.77 -36.70
N SER A 7 -0.94 -17.97 -36.13
CA SER A 7 -1.43 -18.29 -34.79
C SER A 7 -0.46 -19.27 -34.14
N TYR A 8 0.04 -18.91 -32.97
CA TYR A 8 0.92 -19.73 -32.14
C TYR A 8 0.34 -19.82 -30.74
N SER A 9 0.39 -21.02 -30.16
CA SER A 9 -0.03 -21.27 -28.79
C SER A 9 0.95 -22.20 -28.09
N TRP A 10 1.28 -21.87 -26.84
CA TRP A 10 2.05 -22.74 -25.96
C TRP A 10 1.37 -22.86 -24.61
N GLN A 11 1.26 -24.10 -24.12
CA GLN A 11 0.88 -24.39 -22.76
C GLN A 11 2.10 -24.84 -21.95
N ILE A 12 2.25 -24.27 -20.76
CA ILE A 12 3.31 -24.59 -19.79
C ILE A 12 2.67 -24.76 -18.43
N ASN A 13 3.00 -25.85 -17.75
CA ASN A 13 2.53 -26.09 -16.40
C ASN A 13 3.52 -25.47 -15.41
N SER A 14 2.98 -24.93 -14.33
CA SER A 14 3.67 -24.28 -13.23
C SER A 14 3.17 -24.83 -11.91
N ALA A 15 4.05 -24.91 -10.90
CA ALA A 15 3.71 -25.41 -9.58
C ALA A 15 2.92 -24.37 -8.74
N GLY A 16 3.12 -23.08 -9.02
CA GLY A 16 2.35 -22.00 -8.38
C GLY A 16 0.86 -22.05 -8.74
N THR A 17 0.02 -21.65 -7.79
CA THR A 17 -1.42 -21.39 -8.06
C THR A 17 -1.59 -20.08 -8.85
N PRO A 18 -2.73 -19.84 -9.52
CA PRO A 18 -2.92 -18.61 -10.29
C PRO A 18 -2.70 -17.33 -9.46
N PRO A 19 -3.23 -17.19 -8.21
CA PRO A 19 -2.95 -16.02 -7.37
C PRO A 19 -1.47 -15.82 -7.03
N GLN A 20 -0.70 -16.91 -6.89
CA GLN A 20 0.74 -16.83 -6.58
C GLN A 20 1.56 -16.43 -7.81
N LEU A 21 1.14 -16.87 -9.00
CA LEU A 21 1.84 -16.55 -10.26
C LEU A 21 1.46 -15.19 -10.82
N TRP A 22 0.24 -14.74 -10.55
CA TRP A 22 -0.31 -13.52 -11.13
C TRP A 22 0.62 -12.30 -10.99
N PRO A 23 1.20 -11.98 -9.80
CA PRO A 23 2.09 -10.83 -9.66
C PRO A 23 3.30 -10.84 -10.61
N TYR A 24 3.76 -12.01 -11.04
CA TYR A 24 4.89 -12.16 -11.95
C TYR A 24 4.47 -12.06 -13.43
N ILE A 25 3.27 -12.55 -13.76
CA ILE A 25 2.74 -12.50 -15.12
C ILE A 25 2.14 -11.11 -15.43
N SER A 26 1.50 -10.50 -14.44
CA SER A 26 0.94 -9.14 -14.54
C SER A 26 2.05 -8.08 -14.62
N ASP A 27 3.25 -8.37 -14.09
CA ASP A 27 4.48 -7.61 -14.34
C ASP A 27 4.93 -7.73 -15.80
N SER A 28 4.16 -7.11 -16.70
CA SER A 28 4.41 -7.09 -18.15
C SER A 28 5.75 -6.45 -18.48
N ASN A 29 6.22 -5.53 -17.65
CA ASN A 29 7.52 -4.87 -17.82
C ASN A 29 8.66 -5.87 -17.60
N ARG A 30 8.63 -6.61 -16.49
CA ARG A 30 9.57 -7.72 -16.25
C ARG A 30 9.39 -8.87 -17.23
N PHE A 31 8.16 -9.30 -17.48
CA PHE A 31 7.88 -10.45 -18.34
C PHE A 31 8.43 -10.23 -19.76
N PHE A 32 8.22 -9.04 -20.34
CA PHE A 32 8.78 -8.71 -21.65
C PHE A 32 10.30 -8.57 -21.64
N LYS A 33 10.88 -7.95 -20.60
CA LYS A 33 12.33 -7.92 -20.40
C LYS A 33 12.92 -9.34 -20.33
N ASP A 34 12.35 -10.22 -19.51
CA ASP A 34 12.80 -11.60 -19.33
C ASP A 34 12.65 -12.38 -20.64
N MET A 35 11.59 -12.14 -21.40
CA MET A 35 11.39 -12.66 -22.76
C MET A 35 12.37 -12.07 -23.79
N GLY A 36 13.20 -11.09 -23.42
CA GLY A 36 14.23 -10.46 -24.25
C GLY A 36 13.65 -9.53 -25.31
N GLN A 37 12.49 -8.94 -25.04
CA GLN A 37 11.97 -7.84 -25.82
C GLN A 37 12.86 -6.61 -25.62
N HIS A 38 12.72 -5.64 -26.52
CA HIS A 38 13.48 -4.40 -26.43
C HIS A 38 12.76 -3.37 -25.55
N PRO A 39 13.49 -2.44 -24.92
CA PRO A 39 12.90 -1.29 -24.28
C PRO A 39 12.07 -0.46 -25.27
N VAL A 40 11.01 0.15 -24.79
CA VAL A 40 10.05 0.95 -25.56
C VAL A 40 9.94 2.35 -24.98
N GLN A 41 9.55 3.30 -25.82
CA GLN A 41 9.29 4.69 -25.44
C GLN A 41 7.96 5.14 -26.05
N GLU A 42 7.30 6.14 -25.46
CA GLU A 42 6.13 6.75 -26.09
C GLU A 42 6.59 7.55 -27.31
N ALA A 43 5.98 7.28 -28.47
CA ALA A 43 6.32 7.95 -29.71
C ALA A 43 5.82 9.40 -29.68
N VAL A 44 6.65 10.35 -30.08
CA VAL A 44 6.35 11.80 -30.11
C VAL A 44 5.28 12.16 -31.17
N ILE A 45 4.87 11.20 -32.00
CA ILE A 45 4.07 11.42 -33.21
C ILE A 45 2.62 10.99 -33.00
N SER A 46 1.73 11.81 -32.41
CA SER A 46 0.38 12.02 -32.98
C SER A 46 -0.48 13.03 -32.20
N HIS A 47 -1.28 13.77 -32.95
CA HIS A 47 -2.34 14.66 -32.45
C HIS A 47 -3.71 13.95 -32.37
N ASP A 48 -3.78 12.63 -32.65
CA ASP A 48 -5.03 11.88 -32.88
C ASP A 48 -4.96 10.43 -32.33
N LEU A 49 -4.46 10.27 -31.10
CA LEU A 49 -4.45 8.99 -30.39
C LEU A 49 -5.76 8.85 -29.59
N PRO A 50 -6.55 7.77 -29.78
CA PRO A 50 -7.75 7.55 -28.98
C PRO A 50 -7.41 7.50 -27.48
N ARG A 51 -8.33 7.94 -26.63
CA ARG A 51 -8.15 7.94 -25.17
C ARG A 51 -7.75 6.55 -24.68
N HIS A 52 -6.79 6.48 -23.75
CA HIS A 52 -6.21 5.25 -23.18
C HIS A 52 -5.30 4.42 -24.08
N PHE A 53 -5.19 4.72 -25.37
CA PHE A 53 -4.22 4.08 -26.24
C PHE A 53 -2.83 4.63 -25.93
N ALA A 54 -1.82 3.80 -26.15
CA ALA A 54 -0.43 4.22 -26.13
C ALA A 54 0.15 4.04 -27.54
N GLN A 55 0.86 5.04 -28.05
CA GLN A 55 1.66 4.88 -29.25
C GLN A 55 3.10 4.68 -28.82
N LEU A 56 3.63 3.49 -29.09
CA LEU A 56 4.94 3.09 -28.62
C LEU A 56 5.87 2.90 -29.79
N GLU A 57 7.13 3.28 -29.57
CA GLU A 57 8.21 3.00 -30.49
C GLU A 57 9.35 2.25 -29.80
N TYR A 58 10.03 1.46 -30.61
CA TYR A 58 11.35 0.94 -30.31
C TYR A 58 12.28 1.30 -31.45
N ASN A 59 13.32 2.06 -31.13
CA ASN A 59 14.34 2.50 -32.06
C ASN A 59 15.71 1.94 -31.64
N ASN A 60 16.39 1.28 -32.58
CA ASN A 60 17.81 0.98 -32.50
C ASN A 60 18.51 1.38 -33.81
N LEU A 61 19.84 1.25 -33.87
CA LEU A 61 20.65 1.63 -35.03
C LEU A 61 20.21 1.00 -36.37
N ARG A 62 19.38 -0.05 -36.37
CA ARG A 62 18.98 -0.80 -37.58
C ARG A 62 17.46 -0.93 -37.78
N ARG A 63 16.64 -0.48 -36.83
CA ARG A 63 15.21 -0.78 -36.81
C ARG A 63 14.42 0.23 -35.98
N ALA A 64 13.28 0.62 -36.53
CA ALA A 64 12.24 1.40 -35.88
C ALA A 64 10.91 0.64 -36.04
N ASP A 65 10.36 0.18 -34.93
CA ASP A 65 8.99 -0.36 -34.87
C ASP A 65 8.10 0.66 -34.17
N ILE A 66 6.92 0.92 -34.73
CA ILE A 66 5.95 1.87 -34.19
C ILE A 66 4.57 1.21 -34.24
N TRP A 67 3.88 1.17 -33.12
CA TRP A 67 2.53 0.61 -33.02
C TRP A 67 1.64 1.42 -32.09
N LYS A 68 0.34 1.34 -32.34
CA LYS A 68 -0.70 1.74 -31.40
C LYS A 68 -1.07 0.51 -30.56
N GLU A 69 -1.14 0.67 -29.25
CA GLU A 69 -1.49 -0.36 -28.29
C GLU A 69 -2.86 -0.02 -27.69
N GLU A 70 -3.82 -0.94 -27.81
CA GLU A 70 -5.11 -0.83 -27.11
C GLU A 70 -4.90 -0.90 -25.60
N PRO A 71 -5.84 -0.36 -24.80
CA PRO A 71 -5.85 -0.58 -23.36
C PRO A 71 -5.77 -2.07 -23.03
N TYR A 72 -4.85 -2.42 -22.14
CA TYR A 72 -4.73 -3.79 -21.64
C TYR A 72 -6.06 -4.25 -21.08
N GLN A 73 -6.42 -5.51 -21.32
CA GLN A 73 -7.61 -6.12 -20.73
C GLN A 73 -7.19 -7.28 -19.86
N TRP A 74 -7.66 -7.33 -18.62
CA TRP A 74 -7.30 -8.40 -17.71
C TRP A 74 -8.39 -8.68 -16.69
N GLN A 75 -8.25 -9.84 -16.08
CA GLN A 75 -8.98 -10.24 -14.89
C GLN A 75 -8.02 -11.04 -14.03
N ALA A 76 -7.63 -10.49 -12.89
CA ALA A 76 -6.76 -11.17 -11.95
C ALA A 76 -7.48 -12.36 -11.30
N PRO A 77 -6.81 -13.49 -11.04
CA PRO A 77 -5.50 -13.90 -11.56
C PRO A 77 -5.58 -14.69 -12.89
N HIS A 78 -6.65 -14.57 -13.66
CA HIS A 78 -7.05 -15.49 -14.73
C HIS A 78 -6.43 -15.19 -16.10
N PHE A 79 -6.46 -13.95 -16.58
CA PHE A 79 -5.95 -13.67 -17.92
C PHE A 79 -5.49 -12.23 -18.13
N LEU A 80 -4.62 -12.06 -19.14
CA LEU A 80 -4.13 -10.80 -19.67
C LEU A 80 -4.23 -10.79 -21.20
N LYS A 81 -4.72 -9.71 -21.79
CA LYS A 81 -4.84 -9.49 -23.23
C LYS A 81 -4.22 -8.17 -23.65
N ILE A 82 -3.49 -8.21 -24.75
CA ILE A 82 -2.78 -7.08 -25.35
C ILE A 82 -3.04 -7.10 -26.85
N LYS A 83 -3.38 -5.96 -27.42
CA LYS A 83 -3.56 -5.82 -28.87
C LYS A 83 -2.73 -4.66 -29.38
N ARG A 84 -2.03 -4.90 -30.48
CA ARG A 84 -1.12 -3.96 -31.12
C ARG A 84 -1.43 -3.84 -32.60
N GLU A 85 -1.61 -2.61 -33.05
CA GLU A 85 -1.77 -2.23 -34.45
C GLU A 85 -0.49 -1.52 -34.92
N TYR A 86 0.27 -2.17 -35.79
CA TYR A 86 1.59 -1.72 -36.21
C TYR A 86 1.49 -0.73 -37.37
N GLN A 87 1.94 0.50 -37.14
CA GLN A 87 2.17 1.46 -38.22
C GLN A 87 3.45 1.08 -38.99
N ARG A 88 4.50 0.71 -38.25
CA ARG A 88 5.78 0.27 -38.81
C ARG A 88 6.30 -0.95 -38.05
N GLY A 89 6.69 -1.99 -38.78
CA GLY A 89 7.23 -3.21 -38.17
C GLY A 89 7.02 -4.44 -39.04
N PRO A 90 7.30 -5.64 -38.48
CA PRO A 90 7.13 -6.92 -39.18
C PRO A 90 5.69 -7.42 -39.19
N TYR A 91 4.80 -6.77 -38.45
CA TYR A 91 3.38 -7.13 -38.32
C TYR A 91 2.51 -6.01 -38.88
N GLU A 92 1.28 -6.35 -39.26
CA GLU A 92 0.17 -5.41 -39.39
C GLU A 92 -0.54 -5.29 -38.05
N ASN A 93 -0.84 -6.42 -37.42
CA ASN A 93 -1.34 -6.49 -36.05
C ASN A 93 -0.76 -7.69 -35.28
N LEU A 94 -0.83 -7.61 -33.95
CA LEU A 94 -0.45 -8.68 -33.05
C LEU A 94 -1.35 -8.65 -31.81
N HIS A 95 -2.02 -9.76 -31.53
CA HIS A 95 -2.72 -9.97 -30.27
C HIS A 95 -1.97 -11.01 -29.43
N ILE A 96 -1.87 -10.70 -28.14
CA ILE A 96 -1.24 -11.56 -27.14
C ILE A 96 -2.30 -11.84 -26.07
N LYS A 97 -2.53 -13.11 -25.76
CA LYS A 97 -3.40 -13.53 -24.66
C LYS A 97 -2.66 -14.52 -23.78
N ILE A 98 -2.58 -14.24 -22.48
CA ILE A 98 -2.02 -15.12 -21.46
C ILE A 98 -3.17 -15.55 -20.55
N GLU A 99 -3.34 -16.85 -20.33
CA GLU A 99 -4.38 -17.45 -19.50
C GLU A 99 -3.75 -18.34 -18.43
N LEU A 100 -4.24 -18.24 -17.20
CA LEU A 100 -3.82 -19.02 -16.05
C LEU A 100 -5.02 -19.86 -15.59
N ASN A 101 -4.98 -21.14 -15.92
CA ASN A 101 -6.02 -22.09 -15.54
C ASN A 101 -5.53 -23.00 -14.42
N PRO A 102 -6.25 -23.15 -13.29
CA PRO A 102 -5.85 -24.07 -12.25
C PRO A 102 -5.84 -25.52 -12.78
N LEU A 103 -4.81 -26.29 -12.43
CA LEU A 103 -4.75 -27.72 -12.78
C LEU A 103 -5.83 -28.47 -11.99
N ARG A 104 -6.63 -29.31 -12.68
CA ARG A 104 -7.78 -30.02 -12.10
C ARG A 104 -7.43 -31.29 -11.28
N SER A 105 -6.16 -31.50 -10.93
CA SER A 105 -5.74 -32.70 -10.20
C SER A 105 -5.98 -32.55 -8.69
N SER A 106 -6.60 -33.55 -8.06
CA SER A 106 -6.89 -33.56 -6.62
C SER A 106 -5.64 -33.63 -5.72
N ARG A 107 -4.47 -33.96 -6.29
CA ARG A 107 -3.19 -34.12 -5.56
C ARG A 107 -2.17 -33.02 -5.83
N GLU A 108 -2.31 -32.23 -6.90
CA GLU A 108 -1.34 -31.20 -7.28
C GLU A 108 -2.01 -29.83 -7.40
N LYS A 109 -1.56 -28.88 -6.57
CA LYS A 109 -1.86 -27.46 -6.77
C LYS A 109 -0.90 -26.93 -7.84
N GLY A 110 -1.43 -26.26 -8.86
CA GLY A 110 -0.62 -25.68 -9.93
C GLY A 110 -1.45 -24.99 -11.00
N THR A 111 -0.79 -24.47 -12.03
CA THR A 111 -1.40 -23.67 -13.08
C THR A 111 -0.96 -24.13 -14.47
N ALA A 112 -1.91 -24.34 -15.38
CA ALA A 112 -1.67 -24.41 -16.81
C ALA A 112 -1.69 -22.98 -17.38
N ILE A 113 -0.51 -22.48 -17.74
CA ILE A 113 -0.33 -21.17 -18.36
C ILE A 113 -0.38 -21.36 -19.86
N THR A 114 -1.37 -20.78 -20.52
CA THR A 114 -1.50 -20.80 -21.98
C THR A 114 -1.22 -19.43 -22.54
N ILE A 115 -0.27 -19.32 -23.47
CA ILE A 115 0.06 -18.07 -24.15
C ILE A 115 -0.23 -18.21 -25.63
N HIS A 116 -1.12 -17.36 -26.12
CA HIS A 116 -1.54 -17.25 -27.49
C HIS A 116 -0.99 -15.99 -28.14
N PHE A 117 -0.46 -16.14 -29.35
CA PHE A 117 -0.07 -15.06 -30.24
C PHE A 117 -0.77 -15.24 -31.58
N GLU A 118 -1.55 -14.25 -31.97
CA GLU A 118 -2.27 -14.24 -33.25
C GLU A 118 -2.08 -12.90 -33.95
N GLY A 119 -2.19 -12.88 -35.27
CA GLY A 119 -2.15 -11.64 -36.03
C GLY A 119 -1.76 -11.86 -37.48
N VAL A 120 -1.42 -10.75 -38.16
CA VAL A 120 -1.05 -10.73 -39.57
C VAL A 120 0.37 -10.19 -39.72
N ALA A 121 1.25 -10.97 -40.35
CA ALA A 121 2.61 -10.55 -40.66
C ALA A 121 2.64 -9.69 -41.93
N ARG A 122 3.47 -8.64 -41.92
CA ARG A 122 3.61 -7.70 -43.04
C ARG A 122 4.52 -8.28 -44.13
N GLY A 123 3.90 -8.71 -45.22
CA GLY A 123 4.59 -9.26 -46.38
C GLY A 123 5.36 -10.56 -46.11
N PHE A 124 5.99 -11.09 -47.17
CA PHE A 124 6.72 -12.37 -47.10
C PHE A 124 7.86 -12.35 -46.07
N MET A 125 8.68 -11.29 -46.07
CA MET A 125 9.79 -11.14 -45.12
C MET A 125 9.33 -11.04 -43.66
N GLY A 126 8.19 -10.39 -43.40
CA GLY A 126 7.55 -10.40 -42.08
C GLY A 126 7.20 -11.81 -41.65
N SER A 127 6.54 -12.58 -42.52
CA SER A 127 6.13 -13.97 -42.23
C SER A 127 7.30 -14.90 -41.88
N VAL A 128 8.43 -14.78 -42.58
CA VAL A 128 9.65 -15.56 -42.30
C VAL A 128 10.23 -15.19 -40.94
N ARG A 129 10.25 -13.89 -40.60
CA ARG A 129 10.71 -13.40 -39.30
C ARG A 129 9.81 -13.90 -38.17
N THR A 130 8.50 -13.89 -38.35
CA THR A 130 7.52 -14.40 -37.38
C THR A 130 7.76 -15.87 -37.06
N LYS A 131 7.92 -16.71 -38.09
CA LYS A 131 8.25 -18.14 -37.92
C LYS A 131 9.56 -18.35 -37.15
N ARG A 132 10.57 -17.52 -37.40
CA ARG A 132 11.86 -17.59 -36.69
C ARG A 132 11.76 -17.12 -35.24
N HIS A 133 10.98 -16.07 -34.97
CA HIS A 133 10.77 -15.53 -33.64
C HIS A 133 10.06 -16.54 -32.74
N PHE A 134 8.94 -17.10 -33.21
CA PHE A 134 8.14 -18.10 -32.51
C PHE A 134 8.66 -19.54 -32.71
N SER A 135 9.97 -19.70 -32.58
CA SER A 135 10.67 -20.99 -32.74
C SER A 135 10.66 -21.83 -31.46
N ALA A 136 11.20 -23.05 -31.54
CA ALA A 136 11.43 -23.90 -30.36
C ALA A 136 12.30 -23.23 -29.27
N HIS A 137 13.12 -22.24 -29.63
CA HIS A 137 13.89 -21.45 -28.66
C HIS A 137 12.98 -20.57 -27.80
N PHE A 138 11.95 -19.96 -28.39
CA PHE A 138 10.96 -19.15 -27.67
C PHE A 138 10.24 -19.97 -26.60
N ARG A 139 9.74 -21.15 -26.95
CA ARG A 139 9.11 -22.08 -26.00
C ARG A 139 10.05 -22.47 -24.86
N ARG A 140 11.31 -22.79 -25.17
CA ARG A 140 12.34 -23.12 -24.16
C ARG A 140 12.61 -21.96 -23.21
N LYS A 141 12.67 -20.73 -23.74
CA LYS A 141 12.87 -19.51 -22.95
C LYS A 141 11.69 -19.25 -22.02
N LEU A 142 10.47 -19.37 -22.53
CA LEU A 142 9.26 -19.22 -21.74
C LEU A 142 9.21 -20.24 -20.58
N LYS A 143 9.53 -21.52 -20.84
CA LYS A 143 9.61 -22.55 -19.79
C LYS A 143 10.61 -22.19 -18.69
N LYS A 144 11.78 -21.64 -19.05
CA LYS A 144 12.79 -21.20 -18.07
C LYS A 144 12.29 -20.02 -17.22
N ILE A 145 11.55 -19.09 -17.81
CA ILE A 145 11.01 -17.93 -17.09
C ILE A 145 9.92 -18.36 -16.09
N ILE A 146 9.02 -19.25 -16.51
CA ILE A 146 8.01 -19.80 -15.60
C ILE A 146 8.67 -20.58 -14.45
N GLN A 147 9.69 -21.40 -14.73
CA GLN A 147 10.45 -22.09 -13.68
C GLN A 147 11.11 -21.11 -12.70
N LYS A 148 11.69 -20.01 -13.21
CA LYS A 148 12.25 -18.94 -12.37
C LYS A 148 11.21 -18.34 -11.43
N TYR A 149 9.97 -18.17 -11.89
CA TYR A 149 8.88 -17.67 -11.05
C TYR A 149 8.44 -18.72 -10.02
N ASP A 150 8.36 -20.00 -10.39
CA ASP A 150 8.10 -21.09 -9.45
C ASP A 150 9.16 -21.15 -8.34
N ASP A 151 10.45 -21.06 -8.70
CA ASP A 151 11.56 -21.05 -7.74
C ASP A 151 11.50 -19.85 -6.78
N SER A 152 10.92 -18.73 -7.25
CA SER A 152 10.71 -17.50 -6.47
C SER A 152 9.56 -17.67 -5.47
N ILE A 153 8.46 -18.27 -5.92
CA ILE A 153 7.29 -18.61 -5.09
C ILE A 153 7.69 -19.59 -3.98
N VAL A 154 8.36 -20.70 -4.33
CA VAL A 154 8.79 -21.72 -3.36
C VAL A 154 9.81 -21.12 -2.39
N GLY A 155 10.77 -20.35 -2.89
CA GLY A 155 11.83 -19.73 -2.09
C GLY A 155 11.41 -18.51 -1.26
N HIS A 156 10.14 -18.07 -1.36
CA HIS A 156 9.65 -16.84 -0.70
C HIS A 156 10.58 -15.65 -0.95
N ARG A 157 10.94 -15.46 -2.22
CA ARG A 157 11.94 -14.47 -2.65
C ARG A 157 11.53 -13.85 -3.97
N PHE A 158 12.00 -12.63 -4.22
CA PHE A 158 11.81 -11.98 -5.50
C PHE A 158 12.64 -12.69 -6.59
N PRO A 159 12.15 -12.69 -7.85
CA PRO A 159 12.90 -13.22 -8.98
C PRO A 159 14.27 -12.57 -9.12
N GLU A 160 15.29 -13.39 -9.30
CA GLU A 160 16.65 -12.89 -9.54
C GLU A 160 16.77 -12.23 -10.91
N GLY A 161 17.55 -11.16 -11.03
CA GLY A 161 17.84 -10.56 -12.34
C GLY A 161 18.66 -11.49 -13.23
N ASN A 162 18.56 -11.32 -14.55
CA ASN A 162 19.47 -11.98 -15.49
C ASN A 162 20.90 -11.52 -15.23
N ARG A 163 21.72 -12.43 -14.69
CA ARG A 163 23.08 -12.19 -14.19
C ARG A 163 23.96 -11.43 -15.20
N PRO A 164 24.26 -10.13 -14.99
CA PRO A 164 25.34 -9.46 -15.70
C PRO A 164 26.65 -9.62 -14.91
N PHE A 165 27.79 -9.29 -15.55
CA PHE A 165 29.19 -9.44 -15.12
C PHE A 165 29.60 -8.90 -13.71
N TRP A 166 28.68 -8.35 -12.92
CA TRP A 166 28.94 -7.70 -11.62
C TRP A 166 29.37 -8.64 -10.49
N LYS A 167 29.37 -9.97 -10.73
CA LYS A 167 29.76 -10.98 -9.73
C LYS A 167 31.18 -10.80 -9.18
N THR A 168 32.05 -10.08 -9.87
CA THR A 168 33.49 -10.00 -9.56
C THR A 168 33.96 -8.64 -9.02
N ARG A 169 33.11 -7.60 -9.01
CA ARG A 169 33.50 -6.31 -8.42
C ARG A 169 33.26 -6.32 -6.91
N ASN A 170 34.31 -6.68 -6.19
CA ASN A 170 34.48 -6.49 -4.75
C ASN A 170 33.55 -7.35 -3.86
N PRO A 171 33.79 -8.68 -3.76
CA PRO A 171 32.95 -9.58 -2.95
C PRO A 171 32.87 -9.17 -1.48
N GLY A 172 33.93 -8.57 -0.93
CA GLY A 172 33.96 -8.06 0.44
C GLY A 172 32.98 -6.92 0.72
N LYS A 173 32.57 -6.15 -0.30
CA LYS A 173 31.59 -5.05 -0.14
C LYS A 173 30.30 -5.56 0.50
N TRP A 174 29.75 -6.66 -0.02
CA TRP A 174 28.43 -7.13 0.39
C TRP A 174 28.42 -7.76 1.79
N SER A 175 29.51 -8.43 2.19
CA SER A 175 29.66 -8.92 3.56
C SER A 175 29.76 -7.76 4.53
N THR A 176 30.57 -6.74 4.24
CA THR A 176 30.69 -5.55 5.10
C THR A 176 29.35 -4.82 5.25
N LEU A 177 28.58 -4.65 4.16
CA LEU A 177 27.24 -4.04 4.24
C LEU A 177 26.27 -4.87 5.08
N LEU A 178 26.34 -6.20 4.99
CA LEU A 178 25.53 -7.09 5.81
C LEU A 178 25.91 -6.99 7.29
N ASP A 179 27.19 -6.98 7.61
CA ASP A 179 27.67 -6.88 8.99
C ASP A 179 27.23 -5.55 9.62
N HIS A 180 27.41 -4.44 8.89
CA HIS A 180 26.97 -3.11 9.33
C HIS A 180 25.45 -3.03 9.53
N LEU A 181 24.67 -3.53 8.57
CA LEU A 181 23.20 -3.49 8.68
C LEU A 181 22.70 -4.40 9.81
N THR A 182 23.32 -5.56 10.00
CA THR A 182 22.97 -6.49 11.09
C THR A 182 23.27 -5.87 12.45
N ALA A 183 24.44 -5.22 12.60
CA ALA A 183 24.82 -4.54 13.84
C ALA A 183 23.86 -3.38 14.17
N ALA A 184 23.45 -2.60 13.17
CA ALA A 184 22.56 -1.45 13.36
C ALA A 184 21.09 -1.85 13.61
N SER A 185 20.58 -2.82 12.86
CA SER A 185 19.17 -3.23 12.95
C SER A 185 18.90 -4.23 14.07
N LYS A 186 19.91 -4.98 14.49
CA LYS A 186 19.78 -6.18 15.35
C LYS A 186 18.90 -7.28 14.71
N GLU A 187 18.74 -7.23 13.38
CA GLU A 187 17.94 -8.17 12.59
C GLU A 187 18.80 -8.93 11.56
N PRO A 188 19.51 -10.01 11.94
CA PRO A 188 20.43 -10.70 11.03
C PRO A 188 19.74 -11.27 9.79
N GLU A 189 18.57 -11.90 9.96
CA GLU A 189 17.86 -12.53 8.84
C GLU A 189 17.24 -11.49 7.88
N LEU A 190 16.59 -10.43 8.40
CA LEU A 190 16.06 -9.35 7.54
C LEU A 190 17.18 -8.57 6.85
N SER A 191 18.29 -8.31 7.54
CA SER A 191 19.47 -7.67 6.94
C SER A 191 20.00 -8.51 5.78
N ARG A 192 20.10 -9.83 5.96
CA ARG A 192 20.49 -10.76 4.91
C ARG A 192 19.53 -10.71 3.72
N ARG A 193 18.22 -10.76 3.95
CA ARG A 193 17.19 -10.68 2.89
C ARG A 193 17.27 -9.38 2.10
N ILE A 194 17.43 -8.23 2.76
CA ILE A 194 17.59 -6.93 2.09
C ILE A 194 18.87 -6.93 1.24
N ILE A 195 20.01 -7.33 1.80
CA ILE A 195 21.29 -7.33 1.07
C ILE A 195 21.25 -8.28 -0.14
N GLU A 196 20.68 -9.48 0.02
CA GLU A 196 20.49 -10.44 -1.07
C GLU A 196 19.56 -9.88 -2.15
N HIS A 197 18.48 -9.20 -1.76
CA HIS A 197 17.56 -8.57 -2.72
C HIS A 197 18.24 -7.47 -3.51
N LEU A 198 19.00 -6.58 -2.87
CA LEU A 198 19.77 -5.53 -3.56
C LEU A 198 20.83 -6.13 -4.50
N ARG A 199 21.48 -7.22 -4.07
CA ARG A 199 22.56 -7.88 -4.81
C ARG A 199 22.07 -8.68 -6.01
N PHE A 200 20.99 -9.44 -5.87
CA PHE A 200 20.55 -10.43 -6.86
C PHE A 200 19.16 -10.17 -7.45
N GLY A 201 18.35 -9.32 -6.82
CA GLY A 201 16.99 -9.01 -7.26
C GLY A 201 16.95 -8.42 -8.66
N ASP A 202 15.83 -8.65 -9.34
CA ASP A 202 15.54 -8.02 -10.62
C ASP A 202 15.48 -6.50 -10.47
N GLU A 203 15.99 -5.78 -11.47
CA GLU A 203 16.01 -4.32 -11.44
C GLU A 203 14.62 -3.70 -11.39
N GLN A 204 13.58 -4.36 -11.91
CA GLN A 204 12.21 -3.84 -11.81
C GLN A 204 11.72 -3.80 -10.36
N ASP A 205 12.09 -4.78 -9.53
CA ASP A 205 11.79 -4.77 -8.09
C ASP A 205 12.59 -3.68 -7.34
N LEU A 206 13.82 -3.43 -7.78
CA LEU A 206 14.72 -2.49 -7.10
C LEU A 206 14.46 -1.02 -7.44
N LYS A 207 13.74 -0.75 -8.54
CA LYS A 207 13.30 0.61 -8.90
C LYS A 207 12.35 1.19 -7.85
N VAL A 208 11.49 0.35 -7.27
CA VAL A 208 10.53 0.72 -6.22
C VAL A 208 10.43 -0.41 -5.19
N ILE A 209 11.14 -0.27 -4.08
CA ILE A 209 11.14 -1.28 -3.01
C ILE A 209 9.97 -0.96 -2.07
N ASN A 210 8.86 -1.67 -2.23
CA ASN A 210 7.65 -1.50 -1.42
C ASN A 210 7.74 -2.32 -0.12
N PRO A 211 7.77 -1.68 1.08
CA PRO A 211 7.90 -2.40 2.35
C PRO A 211 6.78 -3.41 2.61
N ILE A 212 5.55 -3.15 2.13
CA ILE A 212 4.41 -4.08 2.28
C ILE A 212 4.63 -5.34 1.45
N GLN A 213 5.15 -5.18 0.23
CA GLN A 213 5.47 -6.34 -0.62
C GLN A 213 6.63 -7.15 -0.04
N LEU A 214 7.66 -6.50 0.53
CA LEU A 214 8.73 -7.18 1.24
C LEU A 214 8.21 -7.99 2.44
N ALA A 215 7.39 -7.36 3.28
CA ALA A 215 6.79 -8.00 4.45
C ALA A 215 5.96 -9.24 4.08
N LYS A 216 5.13 -9.13 3.03
CA LYS A 216 4.33 -10.25 2.49
C LYS A 216 5.23 -11.34 1.91
N MET A 217 6.19 -10.98 1.06
CA MET A 217 7.05 -11.93 0.36
C MET A 217 7.94 -12.72 1.31
N TRP A 218 8.51 -12.07 2.32
CA TRP A 218 9.44 -12.69 3.26
C TRP A 218 8.77 -13.20 4.54
N ALA A 219 7.44 -13.04 4.67
CA ALA A 219 6.65 -13.41 5.84
C ALA A 219 7.14 -12.76 7.16
N PHE A 220 7.59 -11.51 7.08
CA PHE A 220 7.97 -10.71 8.26
C PHE A 220 6.91 -9.66 8.59
N PRO A 221 6.73 -9.32 9.88
CA PRO A 221 5.89 -8.19 10.26
C PRO A 221 6.37 -6.88 9.61
N LEU A 222 5.44 -6.08 9.07
CA LEU A 222 5.74 -4.83 8.36
C LEU A 222 6.62 -3.88 9.18
N HIS A 223 6.35 -3.72 10.49
CA HIS A 223 7.14 -2.84 11.34
C HIS A 223 8.62 -3.21 11.30
N ARG A 224 8.98 -4.49 11.50
CA ARG A 224 10.36 -5.00 11.46
C ARG A 224 11.08 -4.72 10.14
N VAL A 225 10.35 -4.85 9.03
CA VAL A 225 10.85 -4.50 7.68
C VAL A 225 11.14 -3.00 7.59
N LEU A 226 10.25 -2.16 8.11
CA LEU A 226 10.47 -0.71 8.17
C LEU A 226 11.67 -0.36 9.07
N GLU A 227 11.79 -0.92 10.28
CA GLU A 227 12.91 -0.62 11.20
C GLU A 227 14.25 -0.96 10.54
N THR A 228 14.36 -2.14 9.94
CA THR A 228 15.57 -2.57 9.22
C THR A 228 15.81 -1.68 7.98
N GLY A 229 14.75 -1.32 7.27
CA GLY A 229 14.80 -0.40 6.13
C GLY A 229 15.30 0.99 6.50
N TYR A 230 14.88 1.53 7.66
CA TYR A 230 15.34 2.81 8.16
C TYR A 230 16.85 2.78 8.46
N GLN A 231 17.34 1.71 9.09
CA GLN A 231 18.78 1.55 9.32
C GLN A 231 19.55 1.45 8.00
N ALA A 232 19.01 0.75 7.00
CA ALA A 232 19.61 0.71 5.67
C ALA A 232 19.65 2.09 4.98
N VAL A 233 18.66 2.96 5.23
CA VAL A 233 18.69 4.35 4.76
C VAL A 233 19.77 5.17 5.49
N LEU A 234 19.84 5.07 6.82
CA LEU A 234 20.86 5.77 7.62
C LEU A 234 22.29 5.36 7.23
N LEU A 235 22.49 4.11 6.84
CA LEU A 235 23.75 3.56 6.36
C LEU A 235 24.03 3.84 4.86
N ASN A 236 23.18 4.61 4.17
CA ASN A 236 23.25 4.87 2.71
C ASN A 236 23.26 3.60 1.83
N ILE A 237 22.67 2.51 2.33
CA ILE A 237 22.44 1.28 1.57
C ILE A 237 21.22 1.44 0.65
N MET A 238 20.19 2.10 1.18
CA MET A 238 18.98 2.48 0.48
C MET A 238 18.73 3.98 0.60
N ASN A 239 17.86 4.48 -0.25
CA ASN A 239 17.24 5.80 -0.11
C ASN A 239 15.76 5.64 0.22
N MET A 240 15.18 6.68 0.80
CA MET A 240 13.75 6.83 0.97
C MET A 240 13.21 7.83 -0.06
N GLU A 241 12.04 7.57 -0.62
CA GLU A 241 11.32 8.49 -1.50
C GLU A 241 9.85 8.59 -1.07
N TRP A 242 9.30 9.79 -1.18
CA TRP A 242 7.88 10.08 -1.03
C TRP A 242 7.20 10.11 -2.40
N ARG A 243 6.18 9.28 -2.58
CA ARG A 243 5.37 9.23 -3.80
C ARG A 243 4.00 9.80 -3.54
N GLN A 244 3.65 10.85 -4.26
CA GLN A 244 2.30 11.38 -4.29
C GLN A 244 1.56 10.80 -5.48
N ILE A 245 0.47 10.09 -5.18
CA ILE A 245 -0.23 9.20 -6.09
C ILE A 245 -1.66 9.72 -6.28
N CYS A 246 -2.15 9.70 -7.51
CA CYS A 246 -3.54 10.06 -7.80
C CYS A 246 -4.50 9.08 -7.12
N PRO A 247 -5.49 9.53 -6.32
CA PRO A 247 -6.46 8.65 -5.68
C PRO A 247 -7.30 7.89 -6.72
N THR A 248 -7.52 8.50 -7.88
CA THR A 248 -8.42 7.95 -8.90
C THR A 248 -7.74 6.91 -9.79
N CYS A 249 -6.54 7.19 -10.32
CA CYS A 249 -5.88 6.30 -11.29
C CYS A 249 -4.60 5.62 -10.77
N ARG A 250 -4.19 5.96 -9.54
CA ARG A 250 -2.97 5.50 -8.86
C ARG A 250 -1.65 5.69 -9.59
N ARG A 251 -1.61 6.52 -10.64
CA ARG A 251 -0.33 6.97 -11.19
C ARG A 251 0.39 7.84 -10.16
N THR A 252 1.70 7.63 -10.05
CA THR A 252 2.57 8.54 -9.32
C THR A 252 2.60 9.88 -10.06
N LEU A 253 2.14 10.93 -9.40
CA LEU A 253 2.10 12.29 -9.93
C LEU A 253 3.35 13.08 -9.54
N LYS A 254 3.91 12.80 -8.37
CA LYS A 254 5.12 13.45 -7.88
C LYS A 254 5.98 12.49 -7.06
N ILE A 255 7.29 12.56 -7.25
CA ILE A 255 8.29 11.89 -6.41
C ILE A 255 9.10 12.98 -5.71
N SER A 256 9.34 12.82 -4.41
CA SER A 256 10.09 13.76 -3.59
C SER A 256 11.06 13.00 -2.70
N ARG A 257 12.26 13.55 -2.47
CA ARG A 257 13.28 12.89 -1.64
C ARG A 257 13.05 13.16 -0.16
N LYS A 258 12.38 14.26 0.15
CA LYS A 258 12.07 14.72 1.50
C LYS A 258 10.60 15.09 1.63
N LEU A 259 10.09 15.06 2.85
CA LEU A 259 8.71 15.40 3.16
C LEU A 259 8.41 16.90 2.94
N ASP A 260 9.41 17.78 3.00
CA ASP A 260 9.25 19.23 2.78
C ASP A 260 9.03 19.60 1.30
N GLU A 261 9.43 18.71 0.40
CA GLU A 261 9.30 18.86 -1.05
C GLU A 261 7.91 18.46 -1.56
N ILE A 262 7.05 17.82 -0.77
CA ILE A 262 5.73 17.36 -1.23
C ILE A 262 4.77 18.53 -1.53
N SER A 263 3.74 18.28 -2.34
CA SER A 263 2.72 19.28 -2.70
C SER A 263 1.38 19.03 -1.99
N SER A 264 0.55 20.07 -1.85
CA SER A 264 -0.85 19.92 -1.41
C SER A 264 -1.78 19.40 -2.52
N SER A 265 -1.42 19.67 -3.78
CA SER A 265 -2.19 19.24 -4.94
C SER A 265 -1.33 19.08 -6.19
N HIS A 266 -1.84 18.37 -7.19
CA HIS A 266 -1.23 18.22 -8.51
C HIS A 266 -2.28 17.91 -9.58
N TYR A 267 -2.12 18.45 -10.79
CA TYR A 267 -3.00 18.14 -11.91
C TYR A 267 -2.68 16.77 -12.51
N CYS A 268 -3.66 15.86 -12.48
CA CYS A 268 -3.51 14.54 -13.07
C CYS A 268 -3.88 14.58 -14.55
N ARG A 269 -2.88 14.59 -15.45
CA ARG A 269 -3.12 14.55 -16.90
C ARG A 269 -3.93 13.33 -17.36
N HIS A 270 -3.88 12.24 -16.61
CA HIS A 270 -4.63 11.02 -16.95
C HIS A 270 -6.11 11.11 -16.60
N CYS A 271 -6.45 11.73 -15.46
CA CYS A 271 -7.83 11.89 -15.03
C CYS A 271 -8.46 13.19 -15.55
N GLY A 272 -7.65 14.19 -15.91
CA GLY A 272 -8.11 15.52 -16.30
C GLY A 272 -8.53 16.40 -15.11
N ASP A 273 -8.12 16.06 -13.89
CA ASP A 273 -8.56 16.74 -12.66
C ASP A 273 -7.39 17.05 -11.71
N THR A 274 -7.58 18.07 -10.86
CA THR A 274 -6.66 18.45 -9.81
C THR A 274 -6.85 17.58 -8.58
N VAL A 275 -5.84 16.75 -8.31
CA VAL A 275 -5.80 15.91 -7.13
C VAL A 275 -5.33 16.72 -5.94
N HIS A 276 -6.09 16.67 -4.84
CA HIS A 276 -5.63 17.12 -3.53
C HIS A 276 -5.02 15.95 -2.75
N PHE A 277 -3.83 16.14 -2.21
CA PHE A 277 -3.09 15.11 -1.50
C PHE A 277 -3.34 15.17 0.01
N ASP A 278 -3.41 13.99 0.62
CA ASP A 278 -3.41 13.71 2.05
C ASP A 278 -2.24 12.78 2.43
N LEU A 279 -2.02 12.58 3.74
CA LEU A 279 -0.97 11.68 4.24
C LEU A 279 -1.37 10.20 4.30
N ASN A 280 -2.64 9.86 4.17
CA ASN A 280 -3.15 8.50 4.43
C ASN A 280 -3.28 7.66 3.18
N ASN A 281 -3.78 8.25 2.10
CA ASN A 281 -4.21 7.55 0.91
C ASN A 281 -3.27 7.88 -0.25
N SER A 282 -2.88 9.15 -0.36
CA SER A 282 -2.23 9.65 -1.58
C SER A 282 -0.73 9.93 -1.43
N THR A 283 -0.17 9.94 -0.22
CA THR A 283 1.27 10.12 0.00
C THR A 283 1.86 8.87 0.63
N GLN A 284 2.80 8.23 -0.05
CA GLN A 284 3.38 6.94 0.34
C GLN A 284 4.90 6.98 0.43
N LEU A 285 5.44 6.23 1.38
CA LEU A 285 6.86 5.97 1.54
C LEU A 285 7.25 4.71 0.77
N VAL A 286 8.32 4.81 0.00
CA VAL A 286 8.99 3.66 -0.63
C VAL A 286 10.50 3.74 -0.39
N PHE A 287 11.16 2.60 -0.44
CA PHE A 287 12.62 2.54 -0.49
C PHE A 287 13.11 2.43 -1.93
N LYS A 288 14.38 2.75 -2.11
CA LYS A 288 15.08 2.61 -3.39
C LYS A 288 16.52 2.18 -3.15
N CYS A 289 17.08 1.38 -4.04
CA CYS A 289 18.50 1.05 -3.97
C CYS A 289 19.34 2.34 -4.11
N HIS A 290 20.29 2.54 -3.20
CA HIS A 290 21.19 3.68 -3.32
C HIS A 290 22.10 3.52 -4.56
N PRO A 291 22.28 4.53 -5.43
CA PRO A 291 23.02 4.39 -6.69
C PRO A 291 24.48 3.93 -6.54
N LEU A 292 25.14 4.26 -5.42
CA LEU A 292 26.50 3.78 -5.09
C LEU A 292 26.53 2.29 -4.69
N ILE A 293 25.39 1.72 -4.30
CA ILE A 293 25.26 0.28 -4.03
C ILE A 293 25.11 -0.46 -5.33
N ARG A 294 24.10 -0.10 -6.13
CA ARG A 294 23.82 -0.66 -7.46
C ARG A 294 23.11 0.38 -8.33
N LYS A 295 23.71 0.70 -9.49
CA LYS A 295 23.06 1.53 -10.50
C LYS A 295 22.03 0.67 -11.26
N LEU A 296 20.81 1.18 -11.40
CA LEU A 296 19.70 0.51 -12.08
C LEU A 296 19.51 1.11 -13.47
N SER A 297 19.05 0.31 -14.44
CA SER A 297 18.63 0.82 -15.74
C SER A 297 17.31 1.59 -15.66
N GLU A 298 17.15 2.61 -16.51
CA GLU A 298 15.87 3.33 -16.68
C GLU A 298 14.99 2.70 -17.78
N ASP A 299 15.40 1.56 -18.34
CA ASP A 299 14.66 0.89 -19.41
C ASP A 299 13.23 0.53 -18.99
N THR A 300 12.29 0.85 -19.87
CA THR A 300 10.88 0.52 -19.76
C THR A 300 10.50 -0.42 -20.91
N TYR A 301 9.80 -1.50 -20.62
CA TYR A 301 9.36 -2.51 -21.59
C TYR A 301 7.84 -2.54 -21.74
N CYS A 302 7.12 -1.89 -20.83
CA CYS A 302 5.66 -1.76 -20.83
C CYS A 302 5.27 -0.45 -20.14
N VAL A 303 4.33 0.29 -20.72
CA VAL A 303 3.88 1.61 -20.20
C VAL A 303 2.50 1.52 -19.53
N SER A 304 1.62 0.63 -20.01
CA SER A 304 0.21 0.58 -19.62
C SER A 304 -0.23 -0.76 -18.99
N GLY A 305 0.73 -1.61 -18.64
CA GLY A 305 0.46 -2.95 -18.09
C GLY A 305 -0.05 -2.91 -16.64
N PRO A 306 -0.61 -4.02 -16.14
CA PRO A 306 -1.30 -4.07 -14.85
C PRO A 306 -0.38 -3.93 -13.62
N HIS A 307 0.94 -4.07 -13.78
CA HIS A 307 1.94 -4.04 -12.72
C HIS A 307 2.01 -2.76 -11.87
N ASP A 308 1.67 -1.61 -12.44
CA ASP A 308 1.59 -0.34 -11.71
C ASP A 308 0.17 -0.11 -11.14
N ARG A 309 -0.74 -1.10 -11.28
CA ARG A 309 -2.17 -1.02 -10.98
C ARG A 309 -2.68 -2.27 -10.23
N ASP A 310 -1.93 -2.75 -9.24
CA ASP A 310 -2.26 -3.96 -8.47
C ASP A 310 -3.66 -3.95 -7.81
N HIS A 311 -4.24 -2.77 -7.62
CA HIS A 311 -5.60 -2.58 -7.08
C HIS A 311 -6.71 -2.78 -8.10
N VAL A 312 -6.40 -2.74 -9.39
CA VAL A 312 -7.37 -2.97 -10.47
C VAL A 312 -7.43 -4.48 -10.71
N LEU A 313 -8.43 -5.13 -10.14
CA LEU A 313 -8.63 -6.58 -10.25
C LEU A 313 -9.12 -6.98 -11.64
N LEU A 314 -9.81 -6.08 -12.32
CA LEU A 314 -10.36 -6.30 -13.66
C LEU A 314 -10.30 -4.99 -14.45
N GLN A 315 -9.96 -5.10 -15.74
CA GLN A 315 -10.10 -4.02 -16.70
C GLN A 315 -10.59 -4.58 -18.05
N GLN A 316 -11.67 -4.03 -18.59
CA GLN A 316 -12.27 -4.45 -19.86
C GLN A 316 -12.50 -3.23 -20.76
N TYR A 317 -12.30 -3.39 -22.07
CA TYR A 317 -12.55 -2.36 -23.06
C TYR A 317 -13.79 -2.73 -23.87
N ILE A 318 -14.89 -2.02 -23.64
CA ILE A 318 -16.24 -2.40 -24.05
C ILE A 318 -16.68 -1.52 -25.22
N GLN A 319 -16.94 -2.15 -26.38
CA GLN A 319 -17.39 -1.45 -27.58
C GLN A 319 -18.84 -0.94 -27.45
N PRO A 320 -19.23 0.12 -28.19
CA PRO A 320 -20.61 0.59 -28.23
C PRO A 320 -21.61 -0.52 -28.58
N GLY A 321 -22.74 -0.57 -27.88
CA GLY A 321 -23.83 -1.51 -28.16
C GLY A 321 -23.55 -2.97 -27.80
N THR A 322 -22.38 -3.31 -27.27
CA THR A 322 -22.04 -4.70 -26.92
C THR A 322 -22.37 -5.05 -25.47
N LYS A 323 -22.50 -6.36 -25.23
CA LYS A 323 -22.60 -6.95 -23.88
C LYS A 323 -21.34 -7.76 -23.62
N HIS A 324 -20.76 -7.60 -22.44
CA HIS A 324 -19.63 -8.39 -21.99
C HIS A 324 -19.99 -9.13 -20.71
N PHE A 325 -19.61 -10.40 -20.67
CA PHE A 325 -19.84 -11.30 -19.55
C PHE A 325 -18.52 -11.48 -18.81
N VAL A 326 -18.54 -11.27 -17.51
CA VAL A 326 -17.39 -11.46 -16.64
C VAL A 326 -17.83 -12.16 -15.38
N GLN A 327 -17.24 -13.31 -15.08
CA GLN A 327 -17.35 -13.89 -13.75
C GLN A 327 -16.37 -13.19 -12.82
N LEU A 328 -16.85 -12.50 -11.79
CA LEU A 328 -16.00 -11.85 -10.80
C LEU A 328 -15.31 -12.88 -9.91
N ASN A 329 -14.15 -12.51 -9.36
CA ASN A 329 -13.47 -13.25 -8.31
C ASN A 329 -12.85 -12.25 -7.34
N LEU A 330 -13.68 -11.66 -6.49
CA LEU A 330 -13.31 -10.60 -5.57
C LEU A 330 -13.02 -11.18 -4.18
N PRO A 331 -11.95 -10.77 -3.49
CA PRO A 331 -11.83 -11.08 -2.08
C PRO A 331 -12.94 -10.38 -1.29
N LYS A 332 -13.23 -10.82 -0.06
CA LYS A 332 -14.18 -10.12 0.81
C LYS A 332 -13.68 -8.68 1.05
N GLY A 333 -14.51 -7.68 0.79
CA GLY A 333 -14.11 -6.28 0.93
C GLY A 333 -15.00 -5.31 0.17
N ASP A 334 -14.52 -4.08 0.10
CA ASP A 334 -15.16 -2.97 -0.59
C ASP A 334 -14.40 -2.69 -1.90
N PHE A 335 -15.15 -2.52 -2.97
CA PHE A 335 -14.64 -2.31 -4.33
C PHE A 335 -15.44 -1.21 -5.00
N ARG A 336 -14.87 -0.73 -6.10
CA ARG A 336 -15.49 0.28 -6.95
C ARG A 336 -15.40 -0.14 -8.40
N VAL A 337 -16.53 -0.12 -9.10
CA VAL A 337 -16.56 -0.27 -10.55
C VAL A 337 -16.59 1.12 -11.16
N ARG A 338 -15.59 1.42 -11.99
CA ARG A 338 -15.40 2.75 -12.57
C ARG A 338 -15.41 2.67 -14.08
N THR A 339 -15.87 3.74 -14.71
CA THR A 339 -15.67 3.97 -16.14
C THR A 339 -14.79 5.20 -16.38
N ASP A 340 -14.21 5.31 -17.56
CA ASP A 340 -13.29 6.40 -17.90
C ASP A 340 -13.96 7.73 -18.25
N THR A 341 -15.21 7.70 -18.72
CA THR A 341 -15.91 8.87 -19.28
C THR A 341 -17.28 9.14 -18.66
N LEU A 342 -17.88 8.18 -17.96
CA LEU A 342 -19.09 8.44 -17.19
C LEU A 342 -18.67 8.88 -15.78
N ASP A 343 -19.18 10.02 -15.33
CA ASP A 343 -19.05 10.50 -13.94
C ASP A 343 -19.95 9.69 -13.02
N ARG A 344 -19.78 8.36 -13.02
CA ARG A 344 -20.54 7.42 -12.20
C ARG A 344 -19.65 6.25 -11.80
N ASP A 345 -19.49 6.09 -10.50
CA ASP A 345 -18.85 4.93 -9.90
C ASP A 345 -19.94 4.04 -9.27
N MET A 346 -19.83 2.71 -9.41
CA MET A 346 -20.68 1.78 -8.67
C MET A 346 -19.88 1.20 -7.51
N HIS A 347 -20.37 1.39 -6.28
CA HIS A 347 -19.76 0.81 -5.09
C HIS A 347 -20.23 -0.64 -4.90
N VAL A 348 -19.27 -1.55 -4.74
CA VAL A 348 -19.52 -2.98 -4.61
C VAL A 348 -18.99 -3.46 -3.27
N LYS A 349 -19.83 -4.15 -2.52
CA LYS A 349 -19.41 -4.87 -1.32
C LYS A 349 -19.41 -6.36 -1.59
N ALA A 350 -18.22 -6.96 -1.65
CA ALA A 350 -18.10 -8.40 -1.85
C ALA A 350 -18.31 -9.15 -0.53
N ASP A 351 -19.43 -9.84 -0.41
CA ASP A 351 -19.80 -10.66 0.74
C ASP A 351 -20.50 -11.94 0.27
N ILE A 352 -20.32 -13.05 0.98
CA ILE A 352 -20.85 -14.36 0.55
C ILE A 352 -22.38 -14.37 0.41
N ASN A 353 -23.06 -13.49 1.13
CA ASN A 353 -24.52 -13.32 1.09
C ASN A 353 -24.98 -12.30 0.04
N GLY A 354 -24.08 -11.78 -0.80
CA GLY A 354 -24.42 -10.86 -1.87
C GLY A 354 -25.04 -11.54 -3.10
N LEU A 355 -25.41 -10.73 -4.09
CA LEU A 355 -26.04 -11.21 -5.33
C LEU A 355 -25.07 -12.05 -6.17
N ASP A 356 -25.53 -13.18 -6.71
CA ASP A 356 -24.75 -14.04 -7.62
C ASP A 356 -24.72 -13.51 -9.06
N ASN A 357 -25.66 -12.65 -9.44
CA ASN A 357 -25.75 -12.11 -10.79
C ASN A 357 -26.03 -10.61 -10.74
N VAL A 358 -25.31 -9.84 -11.55
CA VAL A 358 -25.53 -8.39 -11.67
C VAL A 358 -25.44 -7.96 -13.12
N THR A 359 -26.33 -7.06 -13.54
CA THR A 359 -26.25 -6.42 -14.84
C THR A 359 -25.99 -4.94 -14.66
N MET A 360 -24.85 -4.48 -15.14
CA MET A 360 -24.48 -3.07 -15.19
C MET A 360 -24.77 -2.53 -16.58
N THR A 361 -25.60 -1.49 -16.66
CA THR A 361 -25.88 -0.79 -17.92
C THR A 361 -25.20 0.56 -17.88
N LEU A 362 -24.30 0.80 -18.84
CA LEU A 362 -23.53 2.03 -18.97
C LEU A 362 -24.22 2.94 -19.98
N GLU A 363 -24.88 3.99 -19.49
CA GLU A 363 -25.62 4.97 -20.29
C GLU A 363 -25.43 6.39 -19.71
N LYS A 364 -25.69 7.42 -20.52
CA LYS A 364 -25.61 8.83 -20.09
C LYS A 364 -26.85 9.20 -19.27
N GLY A 365 -26.68 9.86 -18.12
CA GLY A 365 -27.77 10.49 -17.35
C GLY A 365 -27.35 10.83 -15.91
N GLU A 366 -28.31 11.01 -15.00
CA GLU A 366 -28.15 11.01 -13.52
C GLU A 366 -28.52 9.64 -12.93
N GLY A 367 -27.78 9.16 -11.92
CA GLY A 367 -28.02 7.86 -11.27
C GLY A 367 -27.50 7.91 -9.83
N GLU A 368 -28.13 7.15 -8.93
CA GLU A 368 -27.78 7.14 -7.50
C GLU A 368 -26.51 6.31 -7.23
N ASP A 369 -25.67 6.81 -6.32
CA ASP A 369 -24.51 6.10 -5.76
C ASP A 369 -24.98 5.00 -4.80
N ASP A 370 -25.51 3.91 -5.34
CA ASP A 370 -26.02 2.83 -4.52
C ASP A 370 -25.00 1.71 -4.30
N TYR A 371 -24.95 1.20 -3.08
CA TYR A 371 -24.05 0.10 -2.71
C TYR A 371 -24.66 -1.23 -3.15
N THR A 372 -23.99 -1.92 -4.07
CA THR A 372 -24.44 -3.25 -4.51
C THR A 372 -23.71 -4.36 -3.75
N PRO A 373 -24.37 -5.16 -2.91
CA PRO A 373 -23.75 -6.34 -2.31
C PRO A 373 -23.66 -7.45 -3.35
N LEU A 374 -22.44 -7.92 -3.63
CA LEU A 374 -22.18 -8.99 -4.59
C LEU A 374 -21.54 -10.19 -3.91
N ASN A 375 -21.92 -11.40 -4.35
CA ASN A 375 -21.16 -12.59 -4.05
C ASN A 375 -19.75 -12.46 -4.66
N PRO A 376 -18.67 -12.82 -3.94
CA PRO A 376 -17.30 -12.88 -4.45
C PRO A 376 -17.13 -13.50 -5.84
N ARG A 377 -17.97 -14.48 -6.20
CA ARG A 377 -17.93 -15.20 -7.49
C ARG A 377 -19.10 -14.89 -8.42
N SER A 378 -19.69 -13.71 -8.27
CA SER A 378 -20.85 -13.29 -9.05
C SER A 378 -20.57 -13.15 -10.55
N ASP A 379 -21.55 -13.47 -11.37
CA ASP A 379 -21.54 -13.20 -12.80
C ASP A 379 -22.04 -11.77 -13.08
N MET A 380 -21.18 -10.98 -13.71
CA MET A 380 -21.44 -9.59 -14.08
C MET A 380 -21.62 -9.46 -15.60
N ILE A 381 -22.73 -8.86 -16.00
CA ILE A 381 -23.02 -8.49 -17.39
C ILE A 381 -22.85 -6.98 -17.52
N ILE A 382 -21.87 -6.53 -18.30
CA ILE A 382 -21.62 -5.12 -18.58
C ILE A 382 -22.19 -4.80 -19.97
N LYS A 383 -23.12 -3.85 -20.04
CA LYS A 383 -23.76 -3.42 -21.29
C LYS A 383 -23.37 -1.97 -21.58
N ASN A 384 -22.65 -1.72 -22.67
CA ASN A 384 -22.36 -0.35 -23.10
C ASN A 384 -23.46 0.15 -24.04
N ARG A 385 -24.27 1.10 -23.57
CA ARG A 385 -25.33 1.78 -24.34
C ARG A 385 -24.94 3.19 -24.78
N THR A 386 -23.68 3.57 -24.61
CA THR A 386 -23.16 4.85 -25.11
C THR A 386 -22.69 4.70 -26.56
N ASP A 387 -22.48 5.83 -27.23
CA ASP A 387 -21.97 5.88 -28.61
C ASP A 387 -20.45 5.66 -28.71
N ASN A 388 -19.74 5.62 -27.56
CA ASN A 388 -18.29 5.53 -27.50
C ASN A 388 -17.83 4.26 -26.77
N PRO A 389 -16.68 3.69 -27.13
CA PRO A 389 -16.11 2.60 -26.36
C PRO A 389 -15.73 3.08 -24.95
N LEU A 390 -15.94 2.23 -23.95
CA LEU A 390 -15.70 2.54 -22.54
C LEU A 390 -14.63 1.62 -21.94
N LEU A 391 -13.76 2.20 -21.12
CA LEU A 391 -12.85 1.41 -20.29
C LEU A 391 -13.48 1.22 -18.91
N VAL A 392 -13.75 -0.04 -18.55
CA VAL A 392 -14.39 -0.40 -17.27
C VAL A 392 -13.38 -1.10 -16.38
N SER A 393 -13.21 -0.63 -15.15
CA SER A 393 -12.34 -1.23 -14.14
C SER A 393 -13.08 -1.62 -12.87
N VAL A 394 -12.67 -2.72 -12.24
CA VAL A 394 -13.05 -3.04 -10.84
C VAL A 394 -11.82 -2.85 -9.97
N GLU A 395 -11.94 -1.96 -8.99
CA GLU A 395 -10.82 -1.44 -8.20
C GLU A 395 -11.02 -1.75 -6.71
N ASP A 396 -10.01 -2.29 -6.05
CA ASP A 396 -9.95 -2.43 -4.59
C ASP A 396 -9.79 -1.05 -3.94
N THR A 397 -10.70 -0.68 -3.04
CA THR A 397 -10.68 0.61 -2.34
C THR A 397 -9.76 0.62 -1.12
N ASN A 398 -9.17 -0.51 -0.73
CA ASN A 398 -8.27 -0.63 0.40
C ASN A 398 -6.86 -0.10 0.09
N TRP A 399 -6.68 1.22 0.26
CA TRP A 399 -5.40 1.91 0.08
C TRP A 399 -4.24 1.31 0.87
N ALA A 400 -4.49 0.90 2.11
CA ALA A 400 -3.47 0.41 3.03
C ALA A 400 -2.84 -0.93 2.58
N ALA A 401 -3.46 -1.65 1.65
CA ALA A 401 -2.93 -2.92 1.15
C ALA A 401 -1.74 -2.76 0.18
N TYR A 402 -1.53 -1.56 -0.38
CA TYR A 402 -0.67 -1.34 -1.54
C TYR A 402 0.52 -0.39 -1.32
N GLY A 403 0.56 0.36 -0.20
CA GLY A 403 1.71 1.18 0.13
C GLY A 403 1.70 1.65 1.58
N VAL A 404 2.89 2.00 2.08
CA VAL A 404 3.04 2.55 3.44
C VAL A 404 2.72 4.04 3.39
N SER A 405 1.60 4.44 3.99
CA SER A 405 1.18 5.84 4.01
C SER A 405 2.15 6.73 4.82
N ALA A 406 2.23 8.01 4.49
CA ALA A 406 2.97 8.97 5.29
C ALA A 406 2.41 9.10 6.70
N ALA A 407 1.09 8.99 6.88
CA ALA A 407 0.45 8.99 8.19
C ALA A 407 0.92 7.82 9.07
N GLU A 408 1.09 6.62 8.49
CA GLU A 408 1.62 5.44 9.20
C GLU A 408 2.99 5.75 9.81
N VAL A 409 3.97 6.16 9.00
CA VAL A 409 5.35 6.32 9.48
C VAL A 409 5.55 7.58 10.31
N THR A 410 4.91 8.70 9.96
CA THR A 410 5.04 9.96 10.72
C THR A 410 4.37 9.89 12.09
N SER A 411 3.47 8.93 12.32
CA SER A 411 2.85 8.65 13.62
C SER A 411 3.67 7.71 14.51
N GLN A 412 4.85 7.24 14.07
CA GLN A 412 5.72 6.33 14.82
C GLN A 412 6.94 7.06 15.39
N GLN A 413 7.23 6.85 16.68
CA GLN A 413 8.40 7.45 17.35
C GLN A 413 9.71 7.05 16.67
N LEU A 414 9.83 5.78 16.27
CA LEU A 414 11.02 5.27 15.59
C LEU A 414 11.37 6.07 14.33
N PHE A 415 10.38 6.39 13.49
CA PHE A 415 10.60 7.17 12.28
C PHE A 415 11.07 8.60 12.61
N ARG A 416 10.43 9.23 13.59
CA ARG A 416 10.77 10.59 14.05
C ARG A 416 12.19 10.67 14.60
N ASP A 417 12.65 9.63 15.29
CA ASP A 417 14.01 9.58 15.83
C ASP A 417 15.06 9.31 14.74
N CYS A 418 14.75 8.43 13.78
CA CYS A 418 15.65 8.14 12.66
C CYS A 418 15.75 9.33 11.69
N PHE A 419 14.64 10.02 11.45
CA PHE A 419 14.55 11.08 10.44
C PHE A 419 13.94 12.37 11.01
N PRO A 420 14.59 13.01 12.00
CA PRO A 420 14.06 14.21 12.65
C PRO A 420 13.94 15.42 11.70
N LYS A 421 14.61 15.38 10.55
CA LYS A 421 14.56 16.40 9.50
C LYS A 421 13.44 16.16 8.47
N GLU A 422 12.74 15.03 8.53
CA GLU A 422 11.58 14.76 7.68
C GLU A 422 10.37 15.51 8.25
N GLN A 423 10.17 16.71 7.73
CA GLN A 423 9.13 17.64 8.16
C GLN A 423 8.41 18.21 6.94
N LEU A 424 7.19 18.68 7.13
CA LEU A 424 6.50 19.45 6.08
C LEU A 424 7.14 20.84 5.97
N ARG A 425 7.09 21.46 4.78
CA ARG A 425 7.45 22.87 4.65
C ARG A 425 6.50 23.75 5.50
N PRO A 426 6.97 24.85 6.14
CA PRO A 426 6.19 25.58 7.15
C PRO A 426 4.78 26.04 6.73
N SER A 427 4.58 26.39 5.45
CA SER A 427 3.29 26.85 4.92
C SER A 427 2.34 25.72 4.51
N LEU A 428 2.81 24.47 4.50
CA LEU A 428 2.03 23.33 4.03
C LEU A 428 1.30 22.67 5.20
N LYS A 429 -0.01 22.48 5.00
CA LYS A 429 -0.88 21.71 5.88
C LYS A 429 -1.38 20.52 5.09
N MET A 430 -1.18 19.31 5.60
CA MET A 430 -1.62 18.09 4.95
C MET A 430 -2.74 17.45 5.75
N LYS A 431 -3.82 17.05 5.09
CA LYS A 431 -4.90 16.29 5.74
C LYS A 431 -4.34 14.93 6.20
N CYS A 432 -4.68 14.54 7.41
CA CYS A 432 -4.39 13.24 8.01
C CYS A 432 -5.71 12.67 8.52
N THR A 433 -6.20 11.61 7.87
CA THR A 433 -7.49 10.98 8.19
C THR A 433 -7.32 9.87 9.21
N GLU A 434 -8.33 9.63 10.05
CA GLU A 434 -8.34 8.50 11.01
C GLU A 434 -7.06 8.39 11.86
N LEU A 435 -6.57 9.51 12.40
CA LEU A 435 -5.46 9.50 13.36
C LEU A 435 -6.05 9.41 14.77
N SER A 436 -5.49 8.53 15.59
CA SER A 436 -5.86 8.38 17.00
C SER A 436 -4.97 9.27 17.86
N VAL A 437 -5.57 10.20 18.58
CA VAL A 437 -4.87 11.16 19.46
C VAL A 437 -5.17 10.77 20.89
N LEU A 438 -4.12 10.43 21.63
CA LEU A 438 -4.15 10.11 23.05
C LEU A 438 -3.58 11.29 23.83
N PHE A 439 -4.36 11.80 24.77
CA PHE A 439 -3.85 12.64 25.85
C PHE A 439 -3.77 11.82 27.13
N THR A 440 -2.66 11.90 27.84
CA THR A 440 -2.52 11.37 29.19
C THR A 440 -2.17 12.50 30.14
N ASP A 441 -2.68 12.43 31.35
CA ASP A 441 -2.45 13.43 32.38
C ASP A 441 -2.17 12.74 33.72
N LEU A 442 -1.25 13.32 34.50
CA LEU A 442 -0.92 12.85 35.84
C LEU A 442 -1.98 13.34 36.82
N ILE A 443 -2.42 12.47 37.72
CA ILE A 443 -3.38 12.85 38.76
C ILE A 443 -2.63 13.33 39.98
N ASP A 444 -3.12 14.44 40.56
CA ASP A 444 -2.54 15.08 41.74
C ASP A 444 -1.05 15.41 41.60
N SER A 445 -0.58 15.76 40.39
CA SER A 445 0.81 16.10 40.12
C SER A 445 1.34 17.22 41.03
N ALA A 446 0.51 18.22 41.36
CA ALA A 446 0.84 19.26 42.33
C ALA A 446 1.24 18.71 43.71
N SER A 447 0.65 17.58 44.14
CA SER A 447 0.98 16.93 45.41
C SER A 447 2.34 16.21 45.39
N ILE A 448 2.84 15.85 44.21
CA ILE A 448 4.17 15.26 44.02
C ILE A 448 5.24 16.32 44.36
N TYR A 449 5.03 17.56 43.91
CA TYR A 449 5.92 18.70 44.19
C TYR A 449 5.90 19.12 45.67
N THR A 450 4.74 19.10 46.33
CA THR A 450 4.64 19.55 47.73
C THR A 450 5.20 18.56 48.75
N LYS A 451 5.30 17.26 48.42
CA LYS A 451 5.76 16.21 49.36
C LYS A 451 7.24 15.83 49.23
N GLY A 452 7.81 15.84 48.02
CA GLY A 452 9.20 15.41 47.76
C GLY A 452 10.22 16.55 47.58
N GLY A 453 9.75 17.82 47.56
CA GLY A 453 10.56 18.94 47.09
C GLY A 453 10.77 18.92 45.57
N ASP A 454 11.18 20.06 45.01
CA ASP A 454 11.18 20.25 43.55
C ASP A 454 12.10 19.27 42.81
N GLU A 455 13.26 18.92 43.38
CA GLU A 455 14.24 18.06 42.72
C GLU A 455 13.76 16.59 42.58
N GLU A 456 13.24 15.99 43.66
CA GLU A 456 12.71 14.62 43.63
C GLU A 456 11.45 14.52 42.76
N ALA A 457 10.58 15.54 42.83
CA ALA A 457 9.38 15.62 42.01
C ALA A 457 9.72 15.73 40.52
N ILE A 458 10.71 16.55 40.15
CA ILE A 458 11.19 16.66 38.77
C ILE A 458 11.76 15.33 38.28
N SER A 459 12.61 14.65 39.07
CA SER A 459 13.18 13.35 38.68
C SER A 459 12.08 12.33 38.40
N ARG A 460 11.08 12.24 39.29
CA ARG A 460 9.95 11.32 39.14
C ARG A 460 9.12 11.59 37.89
N VAL A 461 8.85 12.86 37.59
CA VAL A 461 8.10 13.26 36.40
C VAL A 461 8.91 12.97 35.12
N MET A 462 10.23 13.16 35.14
CA MET A 462 11.09 12.84 34.01
C MET A 462 11.16 11.32 33.75
N ASP A 463 11.35 10.52 34.81
CA ASP A 463 11.32 9.06 34.72
C ASP A 463 9.97 8.56 34.18
N HIS A 464 8.88 9.18 34.64
CA HIS A 464 7.54 8.93 34.14
C HIS A 464 7.41 9.19 32.62
N PHE A 465 7.92 10.32 32.13
CA PHE A 465 7.90 10.64 30.71
C PHE A 465 8.71 9.66 29.87
N GLU A 466 9.88 9.22 30.35
CA GLU A 466 10.71 8.23 29.65
C GLU A 466 10.00 6.88 29.55
N VAL A 467 9.37 6.41 30.63
CA VAL A 467 8.56 5.19 30.61
C VAL A 467 7.40 5.31 29.62
N LEU A 468 6.65 6.41 29.65
CA LEU A 468 5.56 6.62 28.70
C LEU A 468 6.05 6.67 27.26
N ARG A 469 7.15 7.38 26.97
CA ARG A 469 7.76 7.43 25.64
C ARG A 469 8.12 6.04 25.14
N GLN A 470 8.73 5.21 26.00
CA GLN A 470 9.11 3.85 25.67
C GLN A 470 7.88 2.97 25.38
N ILE A 471 6.86 3.01 26.24
CA ILE A 471 5.62 2.23 26.04
C ILE A 471 4.89 2.67 24.77
N ILE A 472 4.78 3.97 24.53
CA ILE A 472 4.15 4.53 23.32
C ILE A 472 4.91 4.08 22.07
N ARG A 473 6.25 4.09 22.11
CA ARG A 473 7.11 3.59 21.02
C ARG A 473 6.88 2.11 20.74
N GLU A 474 6.85 1.27 21.78
CA GLU A 474 6.62 -0.17 21.65
C GLU A 474 5.26 -0.49 21.02
N GLU A 475 4.25 0.33 21.33
CA GLU A 475 2.90 0.23 20.75
C GLU A 475 2.74 1.01 19.44
N ARG A 476 3.86 1.39 18.81
CA ARG A 476 3.93 2.02 17.48
C ARG A 476 3.23 3.38 17.40
N GLY A 477 3.20 4.11 18.51
CA GLY A 477 2.81 5.51 18.56
C GLY A 477 4.01 6.45 18.56
N ALA A 478 3.73 7.73 18.67
CA ALA A 478 4.71 8.79 18.84
C ALA A 478 4.24 9.81 19.87
N VAL A 479 5.17 10.29 20.70
CA VAL A 479 4.95 11.48 21.51
C VAL A 479 5.15 12.69 20.62
N VAL A 480 4.09 13.49 20.45
CA VAL A 480 4.13 14.71 19.63
C VAL A 480 4.74 15.84 20.44
N LYS A 481 4.22 16.06 21.65
CA LYS A 481 4.67 17.08 22.59
C LYS A 481 4.20 16.77 24.00
N THR A 482 4.86 17.37 24.98
CA THR A 482 4.43 17.45 26.37
C THR A 482 3.80 18.82 26.62
N ILE A 483 2.81 18.88 27.50
CA ILE A 483 2.12 20.11 27.92
C ILE A 483 2.04 20.08 29.45
N GLY A 484 3.03 20.68 30.12
CA GLY A 484 3.22 20.45 31.55
C GLY A 484 3.57 18.99 31.83
N ASP A 485 2.79 18.36 32.70
CA ASP A 485 2.79 16.94 33.06
C ASP A 485 2.00 16.04 32.10
N ALA A 486 1.23 16.63 31.18
CA ALA A 486 0.45 15.89 30.20
C ALA A 486 1.26 15.51 28.94
N ILE A 487 0.96 14.36 28.36
CA ILE A 487 1.47 13.94 27.05
C ILE A 487 0.38 14.06 25.99
N MET A 488 0.74 14.60 24.83
CA MET A 488 0.01 14.37 23.59
C MET A 488 0.75 13.34 22.74
N ALA A 489 0.12 12.19 22.53
CA ALA A 489 0.62 11.11 21.69
C ALA A 489 -0.33 10.82 20.53
N VAL A 490 0.21 10.26 19.45
CA VAL A 490 -0.56 9.85 18.27
C VAL A 490 -0.27 8.41 17.90
N PHE A 491 -1.29 7.76 17.35
CA PHE A 491 -1.23 6.40 16.85
C PHE A 491 -1.99 6.34 15.52
N ARG A 492 -1.53 5.49 14.60
CA ARG A 492 -2.27 5.24 13.36
C ARG A 492 -3.64 4.61 13.63
N LYS A 493 -3.74 3.77 14.67
CA LYS A 493 -4.96 3.04 15.04
C LYS A 493 -5.23 3.13 16.55
N PRO A 494 -6.49 3.14 16.98
CA PRO A 494 -6.83 3.38 18.39
C PRO A 494 -6.48 2.21 19.31
N ASP A 495 -6.42 0.97 18.81
CA ASP A 495 -6.04 -0.20 19.61
C ASP A 495 -4.60 -0.08 20.15
N GLY A 496 -3.68 0.52 19.40
CA GLY A 496 -2.31 0.80 19.87
C GLY A 496 -2.31 1.79 21.03
N ALA A 497 -3.14 2.83 20.96
CA ALA A 497 -3.27 3.81 22.03
C ALA A 497 -3.81 3.18 23.33
N VAL A 498 -4.83 2.32 23.22
CA VAL A 498 -5.42 1.62 24.37
C VAL A 498 -4.41 0.62 24.98
N ARG A 499 -3.65 -0.12 24.16
CA ARG A 499 -2.57 -0.99 24.67
C ARG A 499 -1.49 -0.21 25.39
N ALA A 500 -1.07 0.94 24.83
CA ALA A 500 -0.06 1.79 25.43
C ALA A 500 -0.54 2.32 26.78
N TYR A 501 -1.76 2.87 26.84
CA TYR A 501 -2.34 3.37 28.07
C TYR A 501 -2.47 2.28 29.14
N ARG A 502 -2.97 1.08 28.79
CA ARG A 502 -3.06 -0.05 29.73
C ARG A 502 -1.70 -0.49 30.27
N LYS A 503 -0.68 -0.59 29.40
CA LYS A 503 0.69 -0.92 29.81
C LYS A 503 1.24 0.13 30.77
N ALA A 504 1.02 1.40 30.48
CA ALA A 504 1.43 2.51 31.33
C ALA A 504 0.75 2.45 32.70
N GLN A 505 -0.58 2.30 32.74
CA GLN A 505 -1.31 2.15 34.00
C GLN A 505 -0.77 1.00 34.85
N LYS A 506 -0.58 -0.18 34.24
CA LYS A 506 -0.05 -1.36 34.94
C LYS A 506 1.36 -1.11 35.49
N TYR A 507 2.22 -0.44 34.73
CA TYR A 507 3.57 -0.10 35.16
C TYR A 507 3.52 0.82 36.39
N PHE A 508 2.76 1.91 36.33
CA PHE A 508 2.74 2.89 37.42
C PHE A 508 1.95 2.42 38.66
N SER A 509 0.96 1.55 38.49
CA SER A 509 0.25 0.93 39.62
C SER A 509 1.07 -0.18 40.31
N SER A 510 2.18 -0.63 39.74
CA SER A 510 3.02 -1.73 40.27
C SER A 510 4.09 -1.27 41.27
N ALA A 511 4.17 0.02 41.59
CA ALA A 511 5.09 0.53 42.59
C ALA A 511 4.76 -0.05 43.99
N GLU A 512 5.79 -0.53 44.70
CA GLU A 512 5.66 -1.22 46.00
C GLU A 512 5.00 -0.36 47.08
N ASN A 513 5.23 0.95 47.06
CA ASN A 513 4.64 1.90 47.98
C ASN A 513 3.41 2.57 47.35
N ALA A 514 2.24 2.40 47.97
CA ALA A 514 0.98 3.00 47.52
C ALA A 514 1.04 4.55 47.43
N GLU A 515 1.83 5.20 48.30
CA GLU A 515 2.06 6.66 48.26
C GLU A 515 2.94 7.11 47.09
N ASN A 516 3.64 6.18 46.45
CA ASN A 516 4.50 6.41 45.28
C ASN A 516 3.84 5.96 43.98
N GLN A 517 2.61 5.44 44.03
CA GLN A 517 1.88 5.04 42.83
C GLN A 517 1.42 6.28 42.07
N ILE A 518 1.87 6.38 40.82
CA ILE A 518 1.45 7.44 39.91
C ILE A 518 0.16 6.96 39.23
N LYS A 519 -0.90 7.75 39.35
CA LYS A 519 -2.17 7.47 38.68
C LYS A 519 -2.29 8.28 37.41
N LEU A 520 -2.85 7.65 36.39
CA LEU A 520 -3.00 8.22 35.06
C LEU A 520 -4.46 8.30 34.68
N LYS A 521 -4.85 9.41 34.06
CA LYS A 521 -6.11 9.50 33.32
C LYS A 521 -5.83 9.73 31.83
N GLY A 522 -6.74 9.29 30.98
CA GLY A 522 -6.56 9.31 29.54
C GLY A 522 -7.77 9.82 28.77
N GLY A 523 -7.52 10.50 27.66
CA GLY A 523 -8.52 10.88 26.66
C GLY A 523 -8.09 10.42 25.29
N LEU A 524 -8.92 9.64 24.59
CA LEU A 524 -8.60 9.10 23.26
C LEU A 524 -9.72 9.37 22.25
N HIS A 525 -9.36 10.05 21.16
CA HIS A 525 -10.27 10.26 20.04
C HIS A 525 -9.59 9.96 18.70
N CYS A 526 -10.30 9.25 17.82
CA CYS A 526 -9.87 8.96 16.46
C CYS A 526 -10.67 9.79 15.46
N GLY A 527 -9.99 10.49 14.55
CA GLY A 527 -10.65 11.31 13.55
C GLY A 527 -9.70 12.04 12.60
N ASN A 528 -10.25 13.01 11.87
CA ASN A 528 -9.52 13.76 10.86
C ASN A 528 -8.81 14.99 11.46
N CYS A 529 -7.55 15.18 11.13
CA CYS A 529 -6.74 16.32 11.54
C CYS A 529 -5.85 16.81 10.38
N TYR A 530 -5.06 17.84 10.66
CA TYR A 530 -4.04 18.36 9.77
C TYR A 530 -2.66 18.17 10.39
N ALA A 531 -1.75 17.56 9.63
CA ALA A 531 -0.34 17.56 9.94
C ALA A 531 0.30 18.87 9.46
N VAL A 532 1.14 19.45 10.29
CA VAL A 532 1.90 20.69 10.04
C VAL A 532 3.31 20.54 10.63
N THR A 533 4.20 21.49 10.34
CA THR A 533 5.49 21.58 11.03
C THR A 533 5.47 22.69 12.06
N LEU A 534 5.78 22.35 13.32
CA LEU A 534 5.97 23.28 14.43
C LEU A 534 7.27 22.91 15.16
N ASN A 535 8.07 23.90 15.55
CA ASN A 535 9.37 23.67 16.22
C ASN A 535 10.27 22.66 15.49
N ASN A 536 10.31 22.76 14.16
CA ASN A 536 11.04 21.86 13.26
C ASN A 536 10.67 20.37 13.41
N ARG A 537 9.42 20.07 13.78
CA ARG A 537 8.88 18.71 13.90
C ARG A 537 7.44 18.65 13.41
N ILE A 538 7.00 17.45 13.03
CA ILE A 538 5.61 17.21 12.64
C ILE A 538 4.70 17.31 13.88
N ASP A 539 3.72 18.20 13.83
CA ASP A 539 2.65 18.38 14.83
C ASP A 539 1.28 18.21 14.15
N TYR A 540 0.23 18.04 14.94
CA TYR A 540 -1.14 17.81 14.46
C TYR A 540 -2.12 18.81 15.07
N PHE A 541 -3.02 19.32 14.24
CA PHE A 541 -4.04 20.29 14.62
C PHE A 541 -5.41 19.94 14.05
N GLY A 542 -6.46 20.41 14.71
CA GLY A 542 -7.84 20.30 14.24
C GLY A 542 -8.78 19.83 15.34
N ASN A 543 -10.06 19.72 14.98
CA ASN A 543 -11.13 19.34 15.91
C ASN A 543 -10.85 18.01 16.61
N THR A 544 -10.26 17.02 15.92
CA THR A 544 -9.92 15.74 16.55
C THR A 544 -8.92 15.90 17.71
N VAL A 545 -7.90 16.74 17.56
CA VAL A 545 -6.90 16.99 18.61
C VAL A 545 -7.55 17.71 19.78
N ASN A 546 -8.34 18.75 19.50
CA ASN A 546 -9.05 19.51 20.53
C ASN A 546 -10.07 18.66 21.29
N PHE A 547 -10.78 17.76 20.60
CA PHE A 547 -11.76 16.87 21.23
C PHE A 547 -11.07 15.88 22.18
N ALA A 548 -9.97 15.23 21.74
CA ALA A 548 -9.20 14.33 22.59
C ALA A 548 -8.69 15.04 23.87
N ALA A 549 -8.19 16.27 23.74
CA ALA A 549 -7.74 17.08 24.87
C ALA A 549 -8.87 17.40 25.87
N ARG A 550 -10.13 17.43 25.43
CA ARG A 550 -11.28 17.61 26.33
C ARG A 550 -11.79 16.31 26.93
N LEU A 551 -11.54 15.17 26.29
CA LEU A 551 -11.92 13.86 26.86
C LEU A 551 -11.08 13.53 28.09
N VAL A 552 -9.78 13.85 28.09
CA VAL A 552 -8.92 13.61 29.27
C VAL A 552 -9.36 14.45 30.48
N GLU A 553 -9.93 15.65 30.26
CA GLU A 553 -10.52 16.49 31.33
C GLU A 553 -11.79 15.86 31.94
N LYS A 554 -12.42 14.89 31.29
CA LYS A 554 -13.61 14.17 31.78
C LYS A 554 -13.28 12.83 32.43
N ALA A 555 -12.03 12.40 32.36
CA ALA A 555 -11.57 11.14 32.91
C ALA A 555 -11.28 11.27 34.41
N ASP A 556 -11.77 10.31 35.18
CA ASP A 556 -11.44 10.08 36.56
C ASP A 556 -10.15 9.27 36.68
N SER A 557 -9.78 8.89 37.91
CA SER A 557 -8.56 8.14 38.17
C SER A 557 -8.54 6.77 37.52
N ASP A 558 -7.42 6.47 36.84
CA ASP A 558 -7.18 5.21 36.14
C ASP A 558 -8.23 4.90 35.06
N GLU A 559 -8.81 5.95 34.49
CA GLU A 559 -9.84 5.86 33.48
C GLU A 559 -9.37 6.39 32.12
N LEU A 560 -9.73 5.65 31.06
CA LEU A 560 -9.61 6.11 29.69
C LEU A 560 -10.98 6.52 29.13
N VAL A 561 -11.15 7.80 28.84
CA VAL A 561 -12.37 8.30 28.19
C VAL A 561 -12.16 8.34 26.67
N ILE A 562 -13.07 7.72 25.93
CA ILE A 562 -13.06 7.66 24.47
C ILE A 562 -14.40 8.14 23.88
N SER A 563 -14.40 8.61 22.64
CA SER A 563 -15.64 8.87 21.89
C SER A 563 -16.25 7.58 21.32
N ASP A 564 -17.56 7.58 21.07
CA ASP A 564 -18.25 6.47 20.38
C ASP A 564 -17.64 6.13 19.00
N THR A 565 -17.19 7.14 18.26
CA THR A 565 -16.54 6.93 16.96
C THR A 565 -15.23 6.15 17.09
N THR A 566 -14.47 6.38 18.18
CA THR A 566 -13.27 5.60 18.51
C THR A 566 -13.66 4.18 18.87
N LEU A 567 -14.68 3.99 19.73
CA LEU A 567 -15.13 2.66 20.14
C LEU A 567 -15.58 1.83 18.94
N ALA A 568 -16.27 2.42 17.97
CA ALA A 568 -16.75 1.75 16.76
C ALA A 568 -15.63 1.30 15.80
N HIS A 569 -14.38 1.72 16.03
CA HIS A 569 -13.27 1.37 15.15
C HIS A 569 -12.99 -0.14 15.19
N LYS A 570 -12.97 -0.79 14.02
CA LYS A 570 -12.90 -2.26 13.88
C LYS A 570 -11.69 -2.89 14.56
N ASP A 571 -10.53 -2.22 14.53
CA ASP A 571 -9.32 -2.73 15.18
C ASP A 571 -9.41 -2.65 16.71
N LEU A 572 -10.08 -1.63 17.26
CA LEU A 572 -10.30 -1.53 18.71
C LEU A 572 -11.33 -2.56 19.17
N GLN A 573 -12.44 -2.73 18.45
CA GLN A 573 -13.43 -3.77 18.73
C GLN A 573 -12.79 -5.16 18.78
N ARG A 574 -11.97 -5.50 17.79
CA ARG A 574 -11.24 -6.78 17.76
C ARG A 574 -10.31 -6.95 18.95
N PHE A 575 -9.62 -5.90 19.37
CA PHE A 575 -8.75 -5.94 20.55
C PHE A 575 -9.55 -6.16 21.84
N LEU A 576 -10.65 -5.43 22.03
CA LEU A 576 -11.47 -5.54 23.25
C LEU A 576 -12.23 -6.87 23.36
N MET A 577 -12.45 -7.59 22.26
CA MET A 577 -13.10 -8.91 22.24
C MET A 577 -12.16 -10.09 22.59
N GLN A 578 -10.88 -9.84 22.84
CA GLN A 578 -9.93 -10.90 23.21
C GLN A 578 -10.15 -11.34 24.67
N ASP A 579 -10.16 -12.65 24.95
CA ASP A 579 -10.52 -13.22 26.26
C ASP A 579 -9.59 -12.79 27.41
N ASP A 580 -8.35 -12.41 27.11
CA ASP A 580 -7.35 -11.97 28.09
C ASP A 580 -7.46 -10.47 28.44
N ILE A 581 -8.38 -9.75 27.81
CA ILE A 581 -8.52 -8.30 27.95
C ILE A 581 -9.70 -8.00 28.88
N TYR A 582 -9.38 -7.62 30.11
CA TYR A 582 -10.38 -7.00 30.98
C TYR A 582 -10.65 -5.57 30.52
N CYS A 583 -11.92 -5.26 30.28
CA CYS A 583 -12.39 -3.92 29.96
C CYS A 583 -13.83 -3.77 30.46
N ASP A 584 -14.04 -2.93 31.46
CA ASP A 584 -15.39 -2.45 31.80
C ASP A 584 -15.67 -1.16 31.02
N ILE A 585 -16.82 -1.10 30.36
CA ILE A 585 -17.20 0.00 29.48
C ILE A 585 -18.51 0.58 29.98
N SER A 586 -18.47 1.80 30.50
CA SER A 586 -19.68 2.55 30.83
C SER A 586 -19.93 3.69 29.84
N GLY A 587 -21.20 3.89 29.48
CA GLY A 587 -21.64 4.96 28.60
C GLY A 587 -22.11 6.17 29.38
N SER A 588 -21.73 7.36 28.93
CA SER A 588 -22.32 8.61 29.41
C SER A 588 -22.37 9.63 28.28
N GLU A 589 -23.17 10.67 28.49
CA GLU A 589 -23.18 11.83 27.61
C GLU A 589 -22.57 13.02 28.33
N SER A 590 -21.73 13.78 27.64
CA SER A 590 -21.07 14.94 28.24
C SER A 590 -21.05 16.14 27.30
N LYS A 591 -21.21 17.34 27.87
CA LYS A 591 -20.94 18.58 27.14
C LYS A 591 -19.44 18.78 27.03
N ILE A 592 -18.95 18.89 25.79
CA ILE A 592 -17.54 19.09 25.48
C ILE A 592 -17.31 20.56 25.12
N LYS A 593 -16.51 21.26 25.92
CA LYS A 593 -16.22 22.69 25.74
C LYS A 593 -15.64 22.93 24.33
N GLY A 594 -16.25 23.85 23.59
CA GLY A 594 -15.85 24.20 22.22
C GLY A 594 -16.49 23.37 21.10
N PHE A 595 -17.40 22.44 21.43
CA PHE A 595 -18.09 21.59 20.46
C PHE A 595 -19.62 21.77 20.48
N GLY A 596 -20.06 23.01 20.71
CA GLY A 596 -21.46 23.39 20.87
C GLY A 596 -22.09 22.88 22.17
N ASP A 597 -23.37 23.20 22.38
CA ASP A 597 -24.11 22.82 23.59
C ASP A 597 -24.69 21.40 23.55
N LYS A 598 -24.47 20.68 22.44
CA LYS A 598 -24.93 19.30 22.27
C LYS A 598 -24.20 18.37 23.23
N LEU A 599 -24.92 17.40 23.75
CA LEU A 599 -24.36 16.28 24.46
C LEU A 599 -23.65 15.35 23.47
N HIS A 600 -22.42 14.99 23.79
CA HIS A 600 -21.62 14.06 22.98
C HIS A 600 -21.53 12.72 23.72
N PRO A 601 -21.79 11.60 23.04
CA PRO A 601 -21.67 10.29 23.67
C PRO A 601 -20.19 9.94 23.84
N ILE A 602 -19.84 9.59 25.08
CA ILE A 602 -18.51 9.16 25.49
C ILE A 602 -18.58 7.79 26.17
N ARG A 603 -17.46 7.10 26.17
CA ARG A 603 -17.28 5.78 26.77
C ARG A 603 -16.10 5.81 27.70
N ARG A 604 -16.32 5.23 28.87
CA ARG A 604 -15.41 5.19 29.99
C ARG A 604 -14.87 3.78 30.08
N LEU A 605 -13.58 3.61 29.81
CA LEU A 605 -12.91 2.32 29.80
C LEU A 605 -12.10 2.17 31.07
N ASN A 606 -12.45 1.17 31.87
CA ASN A 606 -11.61 0.68 32.96
C ASN A 606 -10.90 -0.60 32.52
N LEU A 607 -9.58 -0.54 32.41
CA LEU A 607 -8.74 -1.59 31.84
C LEU A 607 -8.06 -2.46 32.90
N GLN A 608 -8.37 -2.26 34.18
CA GLN A 608 -7.84 -3.02 35.30
C GLN A 608 -8.96 -3.73 36.05
N LYS A 609 -8.73 -5.01 36.39
CA LYS A 609 -9.70 -5.74 37.24
C LYS A 609 -9.79 -5.04 38.60
N PRO A 610 -11.00 -4.74 39.12
CA PRO A 610 -11.13 -4.26 40.48
C PRO A 610 -10.50 -5.27 41.43
N ALA A 611 -9.78 -4.78 42.44
CA ALA A 611 -9.24 -5.64 43.49
C ALA A 611 -10.39 -6.48 44.06
N MET A 612 -10.23 -7.81 44.10
CA MET A 612 -11.22 -8.68 44.75
C MET A 612 -11.35 -8.21 46.20
N LYS A 613 -12.48 -7.57 46.52
CA LYS A 613 -12.87 -7.37 47.91
C LYS A 613 -13.14 -8.77 48.47
N LEU A 614 -12.21 -9.28 49.26
CA LEU A 614 -12.53 -10.34 50.21
C LEU A 614 -13.68 -9.78 51.06
N VAL A 615 -14.88 -10.31 50.83
CA VAL A 615 -16.00 -10.14 51.76
C VAL A 615 -15.60 -10.98 52.97
N ILE A 616 -15.05 -10.33 53.99
CA ILE A 616 -14.73 -10.94 55.28
C ILE A 616 -16.01 -11.02 56.10
#